data_AF-A0A2N1NK06-F1
#
_entry.id   AF-A0A2N1NK06-F1
#
_cell.length_a   1.000
_cell.length_b   1.000
_cell.length_c   1.000
_cell.angle_alpha   90.00
_cell.angle_beta   90.00
_cell.angle_gamma   90.00
#
_symmetry.space_group_name_H-M   'P 1'
#
loop_
_entity.id
_entity.type
_entity.pdbx_description
1 polymer ?
#
loop_
_entity_poly.entity_id
_entity_poly.type
_entity_poly.pdbx_seq_one_letter_code
_entity_poly.pdbx_strand_id
1 'polypeptide(L)'
;MPFECPQEVIDDFEKLFENEEEYDVIIYAGENENVKEIHAHSLILRTRSQYFYAAFSKKWSEKKNGKFIFRKPNISPQIFKLILRFIYCGKIDLEKLQGPDILKLLNAVDEINIETLTKYIQEYLTEHQDEFLQQNPIEIFEAVYQNESFPILWDLYLEKI
;
A
#
# COMPACT_ATOMS: atom_id res chain seq x y z
N MET A 1 24.55 -27.83 -3.45
CA MET A 1 23.78 -26.57 -3.52
C MET A 1 22.32 -26.94 -3.40
N PRO A 2 21.53 -26.26 -2.54
CA PRO A 2 20.09 -26.48 -2.51
C PRO A 2 19.45 -26.02 -3.83
N PHE A 3 18.37 -26.69 -4.24
CA PHE A 3 17.50 -26.21 -5.30
C PHE A 3 16.52 -25.21 -4.70
N GLU A 4 16.40 -24.02 -5.30
CA GLU A 4 15.54 -22.93 -4.84
C GLU A 4 14.62 -22.49 -5.98
N CYS A 5 13.32 -22.33 -5.70
CA CYS A 5 12.35 -21.79 -6.65
C CYS A 5 11.44 -20.76 -5.96
N PRO A 6 11.98 -19.58 -5.57
CA PRO A 6 11.21 -18.56 -4.87
C PRO A 6 10.05 -18.00 -5.71
N GLN A 7 10.16 -18.05 -7.03
CA GLN A 7 9.10 -17.54 -7.93
C GLN A 7 7.80 -18.33 -7.80
N GLU A 8 7.86 -19.66 -7.69
CA GLU A 8 6.68 -20.51 -7.48
C GLU A 8 5.94 -20.11 -6.19
N VAL A 9 6.69 -19.89 -5.11
CA VAL A 9 6.13 -19.46 -3.83
C VAL A 9 5.46 -18.08 -3.95
N ILE A 10 6.11 -17.13 -4.63
CA ILE A 10 5.56 -15.80 -4.89
C ILE A 10 4.25 -15.88 -5.67
N ASP A 11 4.21 -16.68 -6.73
CA ASP A 11 3.03 -16.83 -7.59
C ASP A 11 1.88 -17.55 -6.85
N ASP A 12 2.17 -18.48 -5.94
CA ASP A 12 1.16 -19.15 -5.13
C ASP A 12 0.54 -18.20 -4.10
N PHE A 13 1.33 -17.30 -3.48
CA PHE A 13 0.78 -16.25 -2.62
C PHE A 13 -0.04 -15.21 -3.39
N GLU A 14 0.34 -14.89 -4.63
CA GLU A 14 -0.45 -14.01 -5.49
C GLU A 14 -1.82 -14.64 -5.81
N LYS A 15 -1.86 -15.92 -6.20
CA LYS A 15 -3.12 -16.66 -6.41
C LYS A 15 -3.96 -16.72 -5.13
N LEU A 16 -3.34 -16.91 -3.97
CA LEU A 16 -4.04 -16.92 -2.69
C LEU A 16 -4.72 -15.58 -2.40
N PHE A 17 -4.11 -14.45 -2.80
CA PHE A 17 -4.75 -13.15 -2.72
C PHE A 17 -5.93 -13.01 -3.68
N GLU A 18 -5.79 -13.50 -4.92
CA GLU A 18 -6.82 -13.40 -5.96
C GLU A 18 -8.04 -14.28 -5.72
N ASN A 19 -7.85 -15.46 -5.11
CA ASN A 19 -8.94 -16.41 -4.87
C ASN A 19 -9.91 -15.96 -3.77
N GLU A 20 -9.48 -15.07 -2.86
CA GLU A 20 -10.29 -14.56 -1.74
C GLU A 20 -10.91 -15.69 -0.86
N GLU A 21 -10.32 -16.89 -0.85
CA GLU A 21 -10.77 -18.05 -0.04
C GLU A 21 -10.13 -18.04 1.37
N GLU A 22 -10.71 -18.79 2.32
CA GLU A 22 -10.18 -19.01 3.69
C GLU A 22 -9.79 -17.72 4.46
N TYR A 23 -10.36 -16.58 4.07
CA TYR A 23 -10.06 -15.29 4.67
C TYR A 23 -10.60 -15.15 6.09
N ASP A 24 -9.78 -14.56 6.95
CA ASP A 24 -10.08 -14.20 8.33
C ASP A 24 -10.00 -12.68 8.59
N VAL A 25 -9.76 -11.87 7.55
CA VAL A 25 -9.78 -10.40 7.59
C VAL A 25 -10.75 -9.86 6.54
N ILE A 26 -11.57 -8.90 6.96
CA ILE A 26 -12.44 -8.10 6.10
C ILE A 26 -12.00 -6.64 6.19
N ILE A 27 -11.59 -6.08 5.06
CA ILE A 27 -11.17 -4.69 4.93
C ILE A 27 -12.27 -3.91 4.19
N TYR A 28 -12.78 -2.85 4.83
CA TYR A 28 -13.64 -1.87 4.18
C TYR A 28 -12.79 -0.66 3.76
N ALA A 29 -12.52 -0.55 2.46
CA ALA A 29 -11.73 0.53 1.87
C ALA A 29 -12.63 1.49 1.09
N GLY A 30 -12.31 2.78 1.09
CA GLY A 30 -13.07 3.84 0.44
C GLY A 30 -14.16 4.45 1.31
N GLU A 31 -14.75 5.54 0.85
CA GLU A 31 -15.74 6.34 1.59
C GLU A 31 -17.09 6.38 0.85
N ASN A 32 -18.18 6.54 1.60
CA ASN A 32 -19.55 6.68 1.09
C ASN A 32 -19.94 5.53 0.14
N GLU A 33 -20.42 5.85 -1.06
CA GLU A 33 -20.87 4.88 -2.07
C GLU A 33 -19.73 4.07 -2.69
N ASN A 34 -18.47 4.49 -2.47
CA ASN A 34 -17.29 3.83 -3.03
C ASN A 34 -16.66 2.79 -2.09
N VAL A 35 -17.27 2.54 -0.93
CA VAL A 35 -16.81 1.53 0.02
C VAL A 35 -16.86 0.16 -0.66
N LYS A 36 -15.74 -0.57 -0.65
CA LYS A 36 -15.69 -1.97 -1.06
C LYS A 36 -15.13 -2.85 0.04
N GLU A 37 -15.67 -4.05 0.08
CA GLU A 37 -15.16 -5.14 0.90
C GLU A 37 -13.99 -5.82 0.19
N ILE A 38 -12.89 -6.04 0.91
CA ILE A 38 -11.71 -6.77 0.43
C ILE A 38 -11.38 -7.84 1.46
N HIS A 39 -11.16 -9.07 0.98
CA HIS A 39 -10.82 -10.21 1.83
C HIS A 39 -9.32 -10.43 1.88
N ALA A 40 -8.80 -10.77 3.06
CA ALA A 40 -7.38 -10.99 3.29
C ALA A 40 -7.12 -11.96 4.45
N HIS A 41 -5.84 -12.28 4.64
CA HIS A 41 -5.39 -13.29 5.58
C HIS A 41 -4.49 -12.64 6.66
N SER A 42 -4.94 -12.67 7.91
CA SER A 42 -4.29 -12.00 9.03
C SER A 42 -2.87 -12.51 9.23
N LEU A 43 -2.64 -13.81 9.03
CA LEU A 43 -1.31 -14.40 9.18
C LEU A 43 -0.29 -13.81 8.20
N ILE A 44 -0.69 -13.63 6.94
CA ILE A 44 0.18 -13.05 5.90
C ILE A 44 0.44 -11.58 6.23
N LEU A 45 -0.61 -10.81 6.49
CA LEU A 45 -0.51 -9.38 6.78
C LEU A 45 0.39 -9.11 8.00
N ARG A 46 0.18 -9.85 9.10
CA ARG A 46 0.95 -9.69 10.34
C ARG A 46 2.40 -10.18 10.23
N THR A 47 2.69 -11.12 9.33
CA THR A 47 4.06 -11.60 9.09
C THR A 47 4.86 -10.60 8.26
N ARG A 48 4.20 -9.92 7.31
CA ARG A 48 4.83 -9.06 6.32
C ARG A 48 4.82 -7.58 6.69
N SER A 49 4.02 -7.18 7.68
CA SER A 49 3.86 -5.78 8.10
C SER A 49 3.69 -5.66 9.61
N GLN A 50 4.57 -4.88 10.25
CA GLN A 50 4.47 -4.56 11.68
C GLN A 50 3.21 -3.74 12.01
N TYR A 51 2.78 -2.89 11.07
CA TYR A 51 1.53 -2.16 11.17
C TYR A 51 0.34 -3.12 11.32
N PHE A 52 0.21 -4.11 10.43
CA PHE A 52 -0.85 -5.10 10.53
C PHE A 52 -0.67 -6.06 11.71
N TYR A 53 0.58 -6.35 12.10
CA TYR A 53 0.87 -7.07 13.33
C TYR A 53 0.22 -6.41 14.55
N ALA A 54 0.38 -5.08 14.67
CA ALA A 54 -0.24 -4.29 15.73
C ALA A 54 -1.77 -4.19 15.56
N ALA A 55 -2.24 -3.87 14.35
CA ALA A 55 -3.66 -3.66 14.04
C ALA A 55 -4.52 -4.91 14.31
N PHE A 56 -3.99 -6.10 14.07
CA PHE A 56 -4.68 -7.37 14.32
C PHE A 56 -4.27 -8.06 15.63
N SER A 57 -3.70 -7.30 16.56
CA SER A 57 -3.45 -7.80 17.92
C SER A 57 -4.77 -8.04 18.66
N LYS A 58 -4.83 -9.07 19.51
CA LYS A 58 -6.05 -9.50 20.23
C LYS A 58 -6.67 -8.40 21.11
N LYS A 59 -5.90 -7.38 21.49
CA LYS A 59 -6.32 -6.35 22.45
C LYS A 59 -7.09 -5.20 21.81
N TRP A 60 -6.89 -4.95 20.51
CA TRP A 60 -7.36 -3.73 19.84
C TRP A 60 -8.18 -4.00 18.58
N SER A 61 -8.28 -5.26 18.16
CA SER A 61 -8.96 -5.61 16.92
C SER A 61 -10.46 -5.81 17.09
N GLU A 62 -11.24 -5.19 16.22
CA GLU A 62 -12.64 -5.53 16.04
C GLU A 62 -12.75 -6.91 15.37
N LYS A 63 -13.62 -7.76 15.89
CA LYS A 63 -13.97 -9.04 15.27
C LYS A 63 -15.47 -9.22 15.15
N LYS A 64 -15.91 -9.71 14.00
CA LYS A 64 -17.30 -10.13 13.74
C LYS A 64 -17.28 -11.55 13.20
N ASN A 65 -18.03 -12.45 13.82
CA ASN A 65 -18.10 -13.87 13.42
C ASN A 65 -16.72 -14.54 13.29
N GLY A 66 -15.79 -14.21 14.20
CA GLY A 66 -14.43 -14.75 14.19
C GLY A 66 -13.44 -14.04 13.25
N LYS A 67 -13.91 -13.19 12.33
CA LYS A 67 -13.08 -12.46 11.36
C LYS A 67 -12.70 -11.07 11.86
N PHE A 68 -11.48 -10.63 11.58
CA PHE A 68 -11.01 -9.27 11.84
C PHE A 68 -11.73 -8.28 10.93
N ILE A 69 -12.16 -7.15 11.48
CA ILE A 69 -12.73 -6.05 10.70
C ILE A 69 -11.75 -4.88 10.71
N PHE A 70 -11.39 -4.40 9.53
CA PHE A 70 -10.49 -3.28 9.34
C PHE A 70 -11.14 -2.23 8.43
N ARG A 71 -11.05 -0.94 8.78
CA ARG A 71 -11.68 0.14 8.02
C ARG A 71 -10.67 1.21 7.67
N LYS A 72 -10.62 1.56 6.38
CA LYS A 72 -9.73 2.59 5.81
C LYS A 72 -10.51 3.44 4.81
N PRO A 73 -11.35 4.37 5.31
CA PRO A 73 -12.20 5.18 4.44
C PRO A 73 -11.39 6.12 3.54
N ASN A 74 -10.21 6.53 4.00
CA ASN A 74 -9.30 7.44 3.32
C ASN A 74 -8.46 6.78 2.20
N ILE A 75 -8.51 5.45 2.04
CA ILE A 75 -7.76 4.72 1.00
C ILE A 75 -8.75 4.08 0.04
N SER A 76 -8.62 4.37 -1.25
CA SER A 76 -9.53 3.79 -2.25
C SER A 76 -9.33 2.27 -2.36
N PRO A 77 -10.38 1.50 -2.74
CA PRO A 77 -10.26 0.06 -2.89
C PRO A 77 -9.15 -0.38 -3.86
N GLN A 78 -8.96 0.36 -4.94
CA GLN A 78 -7.93 0.05 -5.94
C GLN A 78 -6.52 0.20 -5.36
N ILE A 79 -6.25 1.31 -4.68
CA ILE A 79 -4.97 1.56 -4.01
C ILE A 79 -4.73 0.50 -2.94
N PHE A 80 -5.75 0.17 -2.13
CA PHE A 80 -5.61 -0.87 -1.11
C PHE A 80 -5.26 -2.23 -1.70
N LYS A 81 -5.88 -2.61 -2.83
CA LYS A 81 -5.56 -3.88 -3.52
C LYS A 81 -4.11 -3.92 -4.03
N LEU A 82 -3.54 -2.80 -4.50
CA LEU A 82 -2.13 -2.73 -4.88
C LEU A 82 -1.21 -2.99 -3.68
N ILE A 83 -1.51 -2.37 -2.53
CA ILE A 83 -0.73 -2.53 -1.30
C ILE A 83 -0.81 -3.98 -0.80
N LEU A 84 -2.01 -4.58 -0.80
CA LEU A 84 -2.18 -5.98 -0.42
C LEU A 84 -1.43 -6.91 -1.36
N ARG A 85 -1.52 -6.72 -2.68
CA ARG A 85 -0.77 -7.52 -3.64
C ARG A 85 0.74 -7.46 -3.35
N PHE A 86 1.28 -6.27 -3.07
CA PHE A 86 2.69 -6.13 -2.66
C PHE A 86 3.00 -6.89 -1.36
N ILE A 87 2.14 -6.83 -0.35
CA ILE A 87 2.33 -7.56 0.90
C ILE A 87 2.39 -9.08 0.66
N TYR A 88 1.55 -9.61 -0.22
CA TYR A 88 1.46 -11.03 -0.53
C TYR A 88 2.63 -11.54 -1.37
N CYS A 89 2.98 -10.84 -2.45
CA CYS A 89 3.89 -11.37 -3.47
C CYS A 89 5.05 -10.42 -3.82
N GLY A 90 5.13 -9.24 -3.20
CA GLY A 90 6.19 -8.26 -3.45
C GLY A 90 6.07 -7.54 -4.81
N LYS A 91 5.00 -7.79 -5.58
CA LYS A 91 4.80 -7.19 -6.90
C LYS A 91 3.93 -5.93 -6.81
N ILE A 92 4.33 -4.89 -7.53
CA ILE A 92 3.52 -3.70 -7.79
C ILE A 92 3.76 -3.23 -9.22
N ASP A 93 2.70 -2.76 -9.89
CA ASP A 93 2.75 -2.21 -11.24
C ASP A 93 2.31 -0.74 -11.17
N LEU A 94 3.27 0.17 -11.38
CA LEU A 94 3.05 1.62 -11.34
C LEU A 94 2.84 2.21 -12.74
N GLU A 95 3.17 1.47 -13.81
CA GLU A 95 3.18 1.98 -15.19
C GLU A 95 1.78 2.42 -15.66
N LYS A 96 0.75 1.78 -15.12
CA LYS A 96 -0.65 2.07 -15.45
C LYS A 96 -1.26 3.19 -14.61
N LEU A 97 -0.55 3.70 -13.60
CA LEU A 97 -1.04 4.74 -12.71
C LEU A 97 -0.65 6.13 -13.21
N GLN A 98 -1.54 7.09 -13.01
CA GLN A 98 -1.23 8.49 -13.26
C GLN A 98 -0.54 9.10 -12.04
N GLY A 99 0.25 10.16 -12.23
CA GLY A 99 0.96 10.88 -11.16
C GLY A 99 0.14 11.11 -9.88
N PRO A 100 -1.10 11.65 -9.96
CA PRO A 100 -1.95 11.83 -8.77
C PRO A 100 -2.31 10.53 -8.05
N ASP A 101 -2.49 9.42 -8.78
CA ASP A 101 -2.81 8.12 -8.17
C ASP A 101 -1.58 7.47 -7.55
N ILE A 102 -0.39 7.71 -8.12
CA ILE A 102 0.89 7.29 -7.52
C ILE A 102 1.14 8.09 -6.23
N LEU A 103 0.80 9.38 -6.19
CA LEU A 103 0.90 10.19 -4.97
C LEU A 103 -0.08 9.71 -3.88
N LYS A 104 -1.32 9.38 -4.25
CA LYS A 104 -2.29 8.75 -3.32
C LYS A 104 -1.79 7.41 -2.81
N LEU A 105 -1.19 6.59 -3.67
CA LEU A 105 -0.56 5.33 -3.28
C LEU A 105 0.57 5.57 -2.29
N LEU A 106 1.44 6.55 -2.54
CA LEU A 106 2.55 6.90 -1.65
C LEU A 106 2.03 7.26 -0.25
N ASN A 107 1.04 8.14 -0.14
CA ASN A 107 0.42 8.53 1.13
C ASN A 107 -0.19 7.32 1.87
N ALA A 108 -0.87 6.42 1.14
CA ALA A 108 -1.47 5.23 1.73
C ALA A 108 -0.43 4.21 2.24
N VAL A 109 0.69 4.07 1.52
CA VAL A 109 1.80 3.17 1.90
C VAL A 109 2.56 3.72 3.11
N ASP A 110 2.72 5.04 3.20
CA ASP A 110 3.28 5.71 4.39
C ASP A 110 2.43 5.46 5.64
N GLU A 111 1.11 5.63 5.53
CA GLU A 111 0.19 5.36 6.65
C GLU A 111 0.22 3.89 7.13
N ILE A 112 0.40 2.95 6.21
CA ILE A 112 0.53 1.51 6.50
C ILE A 112 1.97 1.14 6.91
N ASN A 113 2.90 2.10 6.84
CA ASN A 113 4.29 2.00 7.24
C ASN A 113 5.06 0.84 6.56
N ILE A 114 5.11 0.86 5.23
CA ILE A 114 5.91 -0.08 4.40
C ILE A 114 7.07 0.65 3.75
N GLU A 115 8.11 0.94 4.53
CA GLU A 115 9.27 1.77 4.14
C GLU A 115 9.89 1.39 2.78
N THR A 116 10.09 0.10 2.51
CA THR A 116 10.66 -0.36 1.22
C THR A 116 9.80 0.06 0.02
N LEU A 117 8.49 -0.01 0.17
CA LEU A 117 7.56 0.38 -0.88
C LEU A 117 7.45 1.91 -0.98
N THR A 118 7.44 2.61 0.16
CA THR A 118 7.46 4.09 0.22
C THR A 118 8.67 4.64 -0.53
N LYS A 119 9.86 4.06 -0.32
CA LYS A 119 11.09 4.46 -1.02
C LYS A 119 10.99 4.20 -2.53
N TYR A 120 10.56 3.01 -2.93
CA TYR A 120 10.42 2.64 -4.34
C TYR A 120 9.45 3.56 -5.10
N ILE A 121 8.32 3.92 -4.48
CA ILE A 121 7.34 4.81 -5.11
C ILE A 121 7.89 6.24 -5.24
N GLN A 122 8.62 6.74 -4.25
CA GLN A 122 9.28 8.04 -4.36
C GLN A 122 10.25 8.07 -5.53
N GLU A 123 11.16 7.09 -5.62
CA GLU A 123 12.11 6.96 -6.73
C GLU A 123 11.38 6.92 -8.08
N TYR A 124 10.32 6.11 -8.20
CA TYR A 124 9.52 6.04 -9.43
C TYR A 124 8.88 7.39 -9.81
N LEU A 125 8.28 8.11 -8.85
CA LEU A 125 7.71 9.43 -9.08
C LEU A 125 8.77 10.41 -9.59
N THR A 126 9.95 10.39 -8.99
CA THR A 126 11.07 11.28 -9.36
C THR A 126 11.59 11.02 -10.77
N GLU A 127 11.67 9.75 -11.17
CA GLU A 127 12.28 9.33 -12.44
C GLU A 127 11.30 9.38 -13.62
N HIS A 128 10.00 9.15 -13.37
CA HIS A 128 9.03 8.90 -14.45
C HIS A 128 7.86 9.89 -14.50
N GLN A 129 7.67 10.74 -13.49
CA GLN A 129 6.53 11.65 -13.39
C GLN A 129 6.95 13.13 -13.30
N ASP A 130 8.06 13.50 -13.94
CA ASP A 130 8.62 14.87 -13.90
C ASP A 130 7.60 15.95 -14.34
N GLU A 131 6.85 15.71 -15.42
CA GLU A 131 5.81 16.64 -15.88
C GLU A 131 4.74 16.87 -14.80
N PHE A 132 4.26 15.80 -14.16
CA PHE A 132 3.28 15.88 -13.08
C PHE A 132 3.84 16.66 -11.88
N LEU A 133 5.09 16.38 -11.48
CA LEU A 133 5.75 17.08 -10.37
C LEU A 133 5.88 18.58 -10.64
N GLN A 134 6.20 18.97 -11.88
CA GLN A 134 6.34 20.38 -12.26
C GLN A 134 4.98 21.10 -12.37
N GLN A 135 3.94 20.42 -12.85
CA GLN A 135 2.62 21.01 -13.02
C GLN A 135 1.83 21.15 -11.70
N ASN A 136 2.19 20.38 -10.67
CA ASN A 136 1.41 20.30 -9.41
C ASN A 136 2.26 20.61 -8.16
N PRO A 137 3.03 21.72 -8.12
CA PRO A 137 3.98 21.98 -7.04
C PRO A 137 3.31 22.15 -5.66
N ILE A 138 2.06 22.65 -5.63
CA ILE A 138 1.31 22.81 -4.38
C ILE A 138 0.92 21.44 -3.80
N GLU A 139 0.42 20.53 -4.64
CA GLU A 139 0.01 19.19 -4.21
C GLU A 139 1.21 18.38 -3.70
N ILE A 140 2.37 18.52 -4.36
CA ILE A 140 3.62 17.92 -3.90
C ILE A 140 4.09 18.54 -2.60
N PHE A 141 4.07 19.87 -2.48
CA PHE A 141 4.43 20.54 -1.24
C PHE A 141 3.55 20.09 -0.07
N GLU A 142 2.24 20.00 -0.26
CA GLU A 142 1.32 19.51 0.76
C GLU A 142 1.63 18.06 1.14
N ALA A 143 1.87 17.18 0.16
CA ALA A 143 2.21 15.79 0.42
C ALA A 143 3.52 15.63 1.23
N VAL A 144 4.55 16.43 0.95
CA VAL A 144 5.82 16.35 1.68
C VAL A 144 5.75 17.08 3.03
N TYR A 145 5.04 18.21 3.12
CA TYR A 145 4.88 18.93 4.38
C TYR A 145 4.10 18.13 5.42
N GLN A 146 3.07 17.38 4.99
CA GLN A 146 2.28 16.53 5.88
C GLN A 146 3.00 15.23 6.27
N ASN A 147 4.07 14.85 5.56
CA ASN A 147 4.77 13.58 5.77
C ASN A 147 6.28 13.80 5.85
N GLU A 148 6.80 13.90 7.08
CA GLU A 148 8.27 13.95 7.34
C GLU A 148 9.03 12.73 6.76
N SER A 149 8.30 11.70 6.34
CA SER A 149 8.79 10.43 5.76
C SER A 149 9.14 10.48 4.26
N PHE A 150 9.05 11.62 3.57
CA PHE A 150 9.35 11.72 2.11
C PHE A 150 10.64 12.51 1.77
N PRO A 151 11.82 12.05 2.20
CA PRO A 151 13.07 12.80 2.00
C PRO A 151 13.43 12.96 0.52
N ILE A 152 13.14 11.97 -0.32
CA ILE A 152 13.50 12.02 -1.75
C ILE A 152 12.67 13.08 -2.47
N LEU A 153 11.37 13.16 -2.18
CA LEU A 153 10.51 14.21 -2.74
C LEU A 153 10.83 15.59 -2.16
N TRP A 154 11.23 15.66 -0.89
CA TRP A 154 11.67 16.91 -0.27
C TRP A 154 12.93 17.47 -0.93
N ASP A 155 13.94 16.61 -1.13
CA ASP A 155 15.19 17.01 -1.77
C ASP A 155 14.94 17.52 -3.20
N LEU A 156 14.11 16.82 -3.98
CA LEU A 156 13.68 17.30 -5.30
C LEU A 156 12.96 18.65 -5.26
N TYR A 157 12.06 18.83 -4.30
CA TYR A 157 11.30 20.07 -4.17
C TYR A 157 12.24 21.25 -3.88
N LEU A 158 13.27 21.05 -3.05
CA LEU A 158 14.29 22.05 -2.77
C LEU A 158 15.19 22.34 -3.97
N GLU A 159 15.54 21.33 -4.78
CA GLU A 159 16.37 21.54 -5.99
C GLU A 159 15.66 22.32 -7.10
N LYS A 160 14.32 22.30 -7.13
CA LYS A 160 13.51 22.93 -8.18
C LYS A 160 13.02 24.35 -7.84
N ILE A 161 13.28 24.85 -6.62
CA ILE A 161 13.01 26.23 -6.17
C ILE A 161 14.24 27.11 -6.39
#